data_AF-A0A1H8XNF6-F1
#
_entry.id   AF-A0A1H8XNF6-F1
#
_cell.length_a   1.000
_cell.length_b   1.000
_cell.length_c   1.000
_cell.angle_alpha   90.00
_cell.angle_beta   90.00
_cell.angle_gamma   90.00
#
_symmetry.space_group_name_H-M   'P 1'
#
loop_
_entity.id
_entity.type
_entity.pdbx_description
1 polymer ?
#
loop_
_entity_poly.entity_id
_entity_poly.type
_entity_poly.pdbx_seq_one_letter_code
_entity_poly.pdbx_strand_id
1 'polypeptide(L)'
;MAATEFDMVSLPKSALDAMLEDAAERGARKALASVGLNDDRAPEHIRGLRDLFAMYLVVRNSMLKQIGTAIALVIMGGLVVAAAGYFGNIIRR
;
A
#
# COMPACT_ATOMS: atom_id res chain seq x y z
N MET A 1 32.09 -21.48 45.91
CA MET A 1 31.10 -21.95 44.91
C MET A 1 29.73 -21.81 45.56
N ALA A 2 29.12 -20.63 45.45
CA ALA A 2 27.82 -20.35 46.06
C ALA A 2 26.76 -21.07 45.21
N ALA A 3 26.09 -22.03 45.81
CA ALA A 3 24.94 -22.68 45.19
C ALA A 3 23.89 -21.60 44.94
N THR A 4 23.54 -21.38 43.67
CA THR A 4 22.42 -20.54 43.29
C THR A 4 21.17 -21.11 43.96
N GLU A 5 20.71 -20.47 45.02
CA GLU A 5 19.46 -20.81 45.68
C GLU A 5 18.32 -20.46 44.71
N PHE A 6 17.83 -21.47 44.01
CA PHE A 6 16.68 -21.30 43.13
C PHE A 6 15.44 -21.18 44.02
N ASP A 7 14.99 -19.94 44.23
CA ASP A 7 13.74 -19.62 44.92
C ASP A 7 12.56 -20.08 44.05
N MET A 8 12.13 -21.32 44.26
CA MET A 8 11.06 -21.95 43.49
C MET A 8 9.70 -21.56 44.03
N VAL A 9 8.91 -20.86 43.20
CA VAL A 9 7.52 -20.51 43.52
C VAL A 9 6.59 -21.62 43.04
N SER A 10 5.80 -22.18 43.97
CA SER A 10 4.73 -23.14 43.64
C SER A 10 3.39 -22.40 43.57
N LEU A 11 2.70 -22.55 42.44
CA LEU A 11 1.39 -21.94 42.22
C LEU A 11 0.48 -22.86 41.39
N PRO A 12 -0.85 -22.70 41.49
CA PRO A 12 -1.80 -23.41 40.64
C PRO A 12 -1.56 -23.10 39.17
N LYS A 13 -1.74 -24.10 38.30
CA LYS A 13 -1.58 -23.94 36.84
C LYS A 13 -2.43 -22.79 36.29
N SER A 14 -3.67 -22.65 36.76
CA SER A 14 -4.56 -21.56 36.35
C SER A 14 -4.03 -20.16 36.68
N ALA A 15 -3.34 -20.01 37.81
CA ALA A 15 -2.72 -18.74 38.19
C ALA A 15 -1.51 -18.44 37.29
N LEU A 16 -0.72 -19.46 36.93
CA LEU A 16 0.40 -19.31 36.02
C LEU A 16 -0.09 -18.91 34.62
N ASP A 17 -1.10 -19.60 34.11
CA ASP A 17 -1.70 -19.33 32.80
C ASP A 17 -2.25 -17.88 32.75
N ALA A 18 -2.93 -17.43 33.81
CA ALA A 18 -3.42 -16.05 33.90
C ALA A 18 -2.29 -15.01 33.92
N MET A 19 -1.19 -15.28 34.63
CA MET A 19 -0.02 -14.39 34.65
C MET A 19 0.68 -14.34 33.29
N LEU A 20 0.76 -15.47 32.59
CA LEU A 20 1.33 -15.54 31.24
C LEU A 20 0.48 -14.77 30.22
N GLU A 21 -0.84 -14.93 30.27
CA GLU A 21 -1.79 -14.21 29.42
C GLU A 21 -1.64 -12.69 29.61
N ASP A 22 -1.61 -12.22 30.86
CA ASP A 22 -1.48 -10.81 31.22
C ASP A 22 -0.09 -10.24 30.85
N ALA A 23 0.97 -11.04 30.98
CA ALA A 23 2.30 -10.67 30.49
C ALA A 23 2.35 -10.56 28.96
N ALA A 24 1.73 -11.51 28.24
CA ALA A 24 1.65 -11.52 26.80
C ALA A 24 0.84 -10.32 26.26
N GLU A 25 -0.31 -10.02 26.87
CA GLU A 25 -1.13 -8.88 26.51
C GLU A 25 -0.36 -7.56 26.69
N ARG A 26 0.29 -7.39 27.85
CA ARG A 26 1.10 -6.19 28.11
C ARG A 26 2.28 -6.09 27.15
N GLY A 27 2.92 -7.21 26.82
CA GLY A 27 3.99 -7.27 25.82
C GLY A 27 3.50 -6.84 24.43
N ALA A 28 2.35 -7.36 23.99
CA ALA A 28 1.74 -7.00 22.72
C ALA A 28 1.37 -5.52 22.66
N ARG A 29 0.73 -4.98 23.70
CA ARG A 29 0.40 -3.55 23.81
C ARG A 29 1.64 -2.68 23.76
N LYS A 30 2.72 -3.06 24.45
CA LYS A 30 3.99 -2.31 24.45
C LYS A 30 4.68 -2.35 23.09
N ALA A 31 4.64 -3.49 22.39
CA ALA A 31 5.18 -3.63 21.04
C ALA A 31 4.38 -2.77 20.04
N LEU A 32 3.05 -2.80 20.10
CA LEU A 32 2.18 -1.95 19.28
C LEU A 32 2.42 -0.46 19.55
N ALA A 33 2.60 -0.07 20.81
CA ALA A 33 2.97 1.30 21.18
C ALA A 33 4.33 1.72 20.62
N SER A 34 5.33 0.83 20.60
CA SER A 34 6.65 1.15 20.04
C SER A 34 6.65 1.41 18.54
N VAL A 35 5.64 0.92 17.81
CA VAL A 35 5.46 1.18 16.37
C VAL A 35 4.41 2.26 16.09
N GLY A 36 3.95 2.99 17.12
CA GLY A 36 2.97 4.06 16.97
C GLY A 36 1.53 3.59 16.71
N LEU A 37 1.22 2.32 16.97
CA LEU A 37 -0.08 1.69 16.77
C LEU A 37 -0.97 1.66 18.03
N ASN A 38 -0.64 2.45 19.05
CA ASN A 38 -1.36 2.47 20.34
C ASN A 38 -2.40 3.61 20.44
N ASP A 39 -2.59 4.39 19.38
CA ASP A 39 -3.68 5.36 19.27
C ASP A 39 -4.83 4.72 18.47
N ASP A 40 -6.08 4.91 18.89
CA ASP A 40 -7.27 4.43 18.19
C ASP A 40 -7.38 4.97 16.75
N ARG A 41 -6.61 6.01 16.42
CA ARG A 41 -6.46 6.59 15.07
C ARG A 41 -5.37 5.95 14.20
N ALA A 42 -4.50 5.11 14.78
CA ALA A 42 -3.41 4.47 14.04
C ALA A 42 -3.87 3.59 12.85
N PRO A 43 -5.01 2.88 12.91
CA PRO A 43 -5.56 2.18 11.75
C PRO A 43 -5.95 3.12 10.60
N GLU A 44 -6.34 4.36 10.91
CA GLU A 44 -6.85 5.32 9.93
C GLU A 44 -5.73 5.93 9.10
N HIS A 45 -4.57 6.20 9.71
CA HIS A 45 -3.40 6.72 9.00
C HIS A 45 -2.79 5.71 8.02
N ILE A 46 -2.76 4.42 8.39
CA ILE A 46 -2.31 3.34 7.49
C ILE A 46 -3.28 3.16 6.32
N ARG A 47 -4.59 3.25 6.56
CA ARG A 47 -5.61 3.25 5.50
C ARG A 47 -5.43 4.44 4.56
N GLY A 48 -5.17 5.63 5.09
CA GLY A 48 -4.91 6.83 4.28
C GLY A 48 -3.73 6.68 3.32
N LEU A 49 -2.62 6.09 3.77
CA LEU A 49 -1.46 5.82 2.91
C LEU A 49 -1.78 4.81 1.82
N ARG A 50 -2.48 3.71 2.16
CA ARG A 50 -2.92 2.71 1.18
C ARG A 50 -3.84 3.33 0.14
N ASP A 51 -4.77 4.17 0.57
CA ASP A 51 -5.73 4.82 -0.32
C ASP A 51 -5.02 5.85 -1.22
N LEU A 52 -3.98 6.53 -0.72
CA LEU A 52 -3.12 7.41 -1.52
C LEU A 52 -2.34 6.63 -2.59
N PHE A 53 -1.77 5.46 -2.24
CA PHE A 53 -1.11 4.58 -3.20
C PHE A 53 -2.08 4.04 -4.25
N ALA A 54 -3.30 3.67 -3.84
CA ALA A 54 -4.34 3.25 -4.76
C ALA A 54 -4.71 4.37 -5.74
N MET A 55 -4.87 5.61 -5.25
CA MET A 55 -5.14 6.77 -6.10
C MET A 55 -4.00 7.04 -7.08
N TYR A 56 -2.75 6.94 -6.63
CA TYR A 56 -1.57 7.09 -7.51
C TYR A 56 -1.56 6.07 -8.66
N LEU A 57 -1.86 4.80 -8.35
CA LEU A 57 -1.93 3.75 -9.38
C LEU A 57 -3.02 4.03 -10.41
N VAL A 58 -4.20 4.51 -9.98
CA VAL A 58 -5.30 4.89 -10.87
C VAL A 58 -4.90 6.06 -11.78
N VAL A 59 -4.28 7.10 -11.22
CA VAL A 59 -3.81 8.26 -11.98
C VAL A 59 -2.75 7.86 -13.00
N ARG A 60 -1.75 7.07 -12.61
CA ARG A 60 -0.70 6.57 -13.49
C ARG A 60 -1.27 5.79 -14.68
N ASN A 61 -2.17 4.85 -14.42
CA ASN A 61 -2.79 4.06 -15.48
C ASN A 61 -3.65 4.92 -16.43
N SER A 62 -4.34 5.91 -15.88
CA SER A 62 -5.15 6.85 -16.68
C SER A 62 -4.26 7.74 -17.55
N MET A 63 -3.14 8.22 -17.03
CA MET A 63 -2.17 9.03 -17.77
C MET A 63 -1.56 8.25 -18.95
N LEU A 64 -1.17 6.98 -18.74
CA LEU A 64 -0.65 6.13 -19.81
C LEU A 64 -1.69 5.90 -20.92
N LYS A 65 -2.96 5.70 -20.56
CA LYS A 65 -4.06 5.58 -21.54
C LYS A 65 -4.25 6.87 -22.33
N GLN A 66 -4.21 8.03 -21.66
CA GLN A 66 -4.35 9.33 -22.32
C GLN A 66 -3.20 9.60 -23.29
N ILE A 67 -1.96 9.32 -22.90
CA ILE A 67 -0.79 9.44 -23.77
C ILE A 67 -0.94 8.53 -25.00
N GLY A 68 -1.29 7.25 -24.80
CA GLY A 68 -1.52 6.33 -25.91
C GLY A 68 -2.62 6.81 -26.87
N THR A 69 -3.71 7.34 -26.32
CA THR A 69 -4.82 7.91 -27.10
C THR A 69 -4.39 9.14 -27.89
N ALA A 70 -3.60 10.04 -27.28
CA ALA A 70 -3.08 11.22 -27.95
C ALA A 70 -2.14 10.85 -29.11
N ILE A 71 -1.25 9.88 -28.90
CA ILE A 71 -0.36 9.36 -29.95
C ILE A 71 -1.18 8.77 -31.11
N ALA A 72 -2.19 7.94 -30.80
CA ALA A 72 -3.06 7.36 -31.82
C ALA A 72 -3.81 8.42 -32.63
N LEU A 73 -4.30 9.48 -31.97
CA LEU A 73 -4.95 10.63 -32.61
C LEU A 73 -4.01 11.38 -33.56
N VAL A 74 -2.76 11.63 -33.14
CA VAL A 74 -1.76 12.28 -33.99
C VAL A 74 -1.46 11.43 -35.23
N ILE A 75 -1.30 10.12 -35.06
CA ILE A 75 -1.05 9.20 -36.19
C ILE A 75 -2.25 9.22 -37.15
N MET A 76 -3.46 9.03 -36.63
CA MET A 76 -4.68 9.01 -37.46
C MET A 76 -4.90 10.34 -38.19
N GLY A 77 -4.74 11.46 -37.49
CA GLY A 77 -4.84 12.79 -38.09
C GLY A 77 -3.81 13.01 -39.19
N GLY A 78 -2.56 12.59 -38.96
CA GLY A 78 -1.49 12.65 -39.95
C GLY A 78 -1.80 11.82 -41.21
N LEU A 79 -2.34 10.61 -41.05
CA LEU A 79 -2.73 9.75 -42.17
C LEU A 79 -3.87 10.36 -43.00
N VAL A 80 -4.87 10.95 -42.34
CA VAL A 80 -5.99 11.62 -43.02
C VAL A 80 -5.50 12.82 -43.85
N VAL A 81 -4.61 13.65 -43.29
CA VAL A 81 -4.03 14.79 -43.99
C VAL A 81 -3.18 14.34 -45.17
N ALA A 82 -2.34 13.31 -44.99
CA ALA A 82 -1.50 12.76 -46.06
C ALA A 82 -2.35 12.17 -47.20
N ALA A 83 -3.40 11.41 -46.88
CA ALA A 83 -4.31 10.86 -47.87
C ALA A 83 -5.02 11.99 -48.66
N ALA A 84 -5.56 13.00 -47.96
CA ALA A 84 -6.21 14.14 -48.61
C ALA A 84 -5.26 14.89 -49.55
N GLY A 85 -4.01 15.11 -49.14
CA GLY A 85 -2.98 15.70 -49.99
C GLY A 85 -2.65 14.87 -51.23
N TYR A 86 -2.55 13.55 -51.08
CA TYR A 86 -2.30 12.62 -52.18
C TYR A 86 -3.45 12.61 -53.21
N PHE A 87 -4.70 12.50 -52.75
CA PHE A 87 -5.88 12.55 -53.63
C PHE A 87 -6.02 13.90 -54.34
N GLY A 88 -5.77 15.01 -53.64
CA GLY A 88 -5.79 16.35 -54.25
C GLY A 88 -4.73 16.53 -55.35
N ASN A 89 -3.57 15.87 -55.21
CA ASN A 89 -2.51 15.93 -56.22
C ASN A 89 -2.81 15.06 -57.45
N ILE A 90 -3.57 13.97 -57.28
CA ILE A 90 -4.04 13.11 -58.38
C ILE A 90 -5.13 13.77 -59.23
N ILE A 91 -6.08 14.48 -58.60
CA ILE A 91 -7.19 15.13 -59.33
C ILE A 91 -6.71 16.34 -60.15
N ARG A 92 -5.56 16.93 -59.78
CA ARG A 92 -5.01 18.14 -60.43
C ARG A 92 -4.06 17.86 -61.60
N ARG A 93 -3.69 16.60 -61.83
CA ARG A 93 -2.91 16.14 -63.00
C ARG A 93 -3.84 15.67 -64.10
#